data_AF-A0A1C9WLK9-F1
#
_entry.id   AF-A0A1C9WLK9-F1
#
_cell.length_a   1.000
_cell.length_b   1.000
_cell.length_c   1.000
_cell.angle_alpha   90.00
_cell.angle_beta   90.00
_cell.angle_gamma   90.00
#
_symmetry.space_group_name_H-M   'P 1'
#
loop_
_entity.id
_entity.type
_entity.pdbx_description
1 polymer ?
#
loop_
_entity_poly.entity_id
_entity_poly.type
_entity_poly.pdbx_seq_one_letter_code
_entity_poly.pdbx_strand_id
1 'polypeptide(L)'
;MTDQDRDPWEEFDRLRPAGPDRVGGYPGGEPVGFGFRTGVRSAKVAIGFAVYALTLGTILVVIGAVVFIGESQWLLLGLMVLIETVFVLAFSRLVAQARQRR
;
A
#
# COMPACT_ATOMS: atom_id res chain seq x y z
N MET A 1 -16.36 -44.20 27.52
CA MET A 1 -17.17 -43.06 28.01
C MET A 1 -16.30 -41.84 27.84
N THR A 2 -16.49 -41.17 26.71
CA THR A 2 -15.58 -40.14 26.18
C THR A 2 -16.20 -38.78 26.46
N ASP A 3 -15.49 -37.96 27.23
CA ASP A 3 -15.89 -36.63 27.69
C ASP A 3 -15.78 -35.61 26.54
N GLN A 4 -16.64 -35.78 25.51
CA GLN A 4 -16.47 -35.15 24.19
C GLN A 4 -17.66 -34.26 23.77
N ASP A 5 -18.66 -34.08 24.64
CA ASP A 5 -19.85 -33.25 24.39
C ASP A 5 -19.79 -31.86 25.04
N ARG A 6 -18.63 -31.43 25.54
CA ARG A 6 -18.47 -30.10 26.12
C ARG A 6 -18.16 -29.10 25.01
N ASP A 7 -19.16 -28.30 24.63
CA ASP A 7 -19.01 -27.23 23.64
C ASP A 7 -17.89 -26.28 24.10
N PRO A 8 -16.80 -26.13 23.31
CA PRO A 8 -15.68 -25.25 23.65
C PRO A 8 -16.09 -23.80 23.89
N TRP A 9 -17.27 -23.40 23.41
CA TRP A 9 -17.77 -22.03 23.47
C TRP A 9 -18.62 -21.74 24.71
N GLU A 10 -19.04 -22.77 25.44
CA GLU A 10 -19.92 -22.61 26.62
C GLU A 10 -19.23 -21.85 27.77
N GLU A 11 -17.90 -21.87 27.82
CA GLU A 11 -17.10 -21.13 28.80
C GLU A 11 -17.03 -19.63 28.47
N PHE A 12 -17.13 -19.27 27.19
CA PHE A 12 -17.10 -17.88 26.73
C PHE A 12 -18.45 -17.19 26.92
N ASP A 13 -19.56 -17.90 26.72
CA ASP A 13 -20.91 -17.36 26.93
C ASP A 13 -21.19 -17.02 28.40
N ARG A 14 -20.46 -17.66 29.33
CA ARG A 14 -20.55 -17.38 30.78
C ARG A 14 -19.67 -16.21 31.22
N LEU A 15 -18.82 -15.67 30.35
CA LEU A 15 -18.02 -14.49 30.67
C LEU A 15 -18.93 -13.27 30.73
N ARG A 16 -18.98 -12.60 31.89
CA ARG A 16 -19.59 -11.27 31.96
C ARG A 16 -18.81 -10.31 31.07
N PRO A 17 -19.46 -9.34 30.41
CA PRO A 17 -18.75 -8.28 29.67
C PRO A 17 -17.69 -7.65 30.59
N ALA A 18 -16.46 -7.59 30.09
CA ALA A 18 -15.28 -7.20 30.85
C ALA A 18 -15.32 -5.70 31.20
N GLY A 19 -16.12 -5.34 32.20
CA GLY A 19 -16.19 -3.99 32.75
C GLY A 19 -16.65 -2.91 31.76
N PRO A 20 -16.76 -1.65 32.21
CA PRO A 20 -17.05 -0.53 31.33
C PRO A 20 -15.89 -0.39 30.34
N ASP A 21 -16.20 -0.37 29.05
CA ASP A 21 -15.29 -0.07 27.94
C ASP A 21 -14.86 1.43 27.93
N ARG A 22 -14.52 1.94 29.11
CA ARG A 22 -14.18 3.33 29.38
C ARG A 22 -12.99 3.32 30.31
N VAL A 23 -11.80 3.40 29.72
CA VAL A 23 -10.59 3.71 30.47
C VAL A 23 -10.78 5.11 31.05
N GLY A 24 -10.89 5.20 32.38
CA GLY A 24 -11.12 6.47 33.07
C GLY A 24 -10.02 7.47 32.79
N GLY A 25 -10.38 8.65 32.29
CA GLY A 25 -9.44 9.76 32.02
C GLY A 25 -9.44 10.32 30.60
N TYR A 26 -10.11 9.68 29.63
CA TYR A 26 -10.21 10.18 28.26
C TYR A 26 -11.56 10.86 27.98
N PRO A 27 -11.60 12.17 27.69
CA PRO A 27 -12.82 12.82 27.22
C PRO A 27 -13.07 12.38 25.77
N GLY A 28 -14.08 11.53 25.56
CA GLY A 28 -14.58 11.24 24.22
C GLY A 28 -14.43 9.81 23.70
N GLY A 29 -14.11 8.81 24.55
CA GLY A 29 -14.30 7.40 24.19
C GLY A 29 -13.65 6.97 22.87
N GLU A 30 -12.48 7.53 22.54
CA GLU A 30 -11.70 6.99 21.43
C GLU A 30 -11.31 5.55 21.77
N PRO A 31 -11.64 4.56 20.91
CA PRO A 31 -11.35 3.18 21.20
C PRO A 31 -9.85 2.99 21.31
N VAL A 32 -9.39 2.63 22.52
CA VAL A 32 -8.03 2.15 22.78
C VAL A 32 -7.91 0.68 22.37
N GLY A 33 -8.27 0.38 21.12
CA GLY A 33 -8.19 -0.96 20.54
C GLY A 33 -7.39 -0.90 19.24
N PHE A 34 -6.39 -1.78 19.11
CA PHE A 34 -5.57 -2.11 17.92
C PHE A 34 -5.78 -1.19 16.72
N GLY A 35 -5.44 0.08 16.88
CA GLY A 35 -5.30 1.00 15.77
C GLY A 35 -4.07 0.53 15.02
N PHE A 36 -4.25 -0.35 14.03
CA PHE A 36 -3.30 -0.38 12.95
C PHE A 36 -3.13 1.08 12.55
N ARG A 37 -1.92 1.60 12.71
CA ARG A 37 -1.51 2.81 12.02
C ARG A 37 -1.45 2.46 10.52
N THR A 38 -2.57 2.07 9.92
CA THR A 38 -2.77 1.90 8.47
C THR A 38 -2.80 3.26 7.78
N GLY A 39 -2.90 4.35 8.55
CA GLY A 39 -2.30 5.60 8.15
C GLY A 39 -0.79 5.41 8.13
N VAL A 40 -0.26 4.94 7.00
CA VAL A 40 1.15 5.04 6.65
C VAL A 40 1.59 6.45 7.08
N ARG A 41 2.33 6.56 8.19
CA ARG A 41 3.11 7.77 8.54
C ARG A 41 4.23 8.02 7.51
N SER A 42 4.14 7.35 6.37
CA SER A 42 5.24 6.95 5.53
C SER A 42 5.06 7.50 4.13
N ALA A 43 4.80 8.82 4.06
CA ALA A 43 5.10 9.58 2.85
C ALA A 43 6.51 9.22 2.34
N LYS A 44 7.46 8.92 3.25
CA LYS A 44 8.78 8.39 2.92
C LYS A 44 8.76 7.02 2.21
N VAL A 45 7.98 6.03 2.67
CA VAL A 45 7.87 4.73 1.97
C VAL A 45 7.13 4.88 0.64
N ALA A 46 6.08 5.69 0.58
CA ALA A 46 5.38 5.96 -0.68
C ALA A 46 6.33 6.58 -1.71
N ILE A 47 7.12 7.59 -1.32
CA ILE A 47 8.14 8.20 -2.17
C ILE A 47 9.22 7.17 -2.55
N GLY A 48 9.69 6.35 -1.60
CA GLY A 48 10.70 5.32 -1.86
C GLY A 48 10.22 4.27 -2.87
N PHE A 49 9.00 3.78 -2.72
CA PHE A 49 8.35 2.87 -3.67
C PHE A 49 8.18 3.53 -5.04
N ALA A 50 7.78 4.80 -5.06
CA ALA A 50 7.60 5.57 -6.28
C ALA A 50 8.93 5.69 -7.06
N VAL A 51 10.03 6.05 -6.38
CA VAL A 51 11.37 6.13 -6.99
C VAL A 51 11.84 4.76 -7.47
N TYR A 52 11.58 3.70 -6.69
CA TYR A 52 11.92 2.33 -7.08
C TYR A 52 11.19 1.92 -8.37
N ALA A 53 9.88 2.13 -8.42
CA ALA A 53 9.06 1.79 -9.58
C ALA A 53 9.49 2.59 -10.83
N LEU A 54 9.80 3.88 -10.67
CA LEU A 54 10.32 4.72 -11.75
C LEU A 54 11.66 4.18 -12.27
N THR A 55 12.60 3.90 -11.38
CA THR A 55 13.92 3.35 -11.74
C THR A 55 13.79 2.01 -12.46
N LEU A 56 12.97 1.11 -11.92
CA LEU A 56 12.74 -0.20 -12.51
C LEU A 56 12.10 -0.10 -13.90
N GLY A 57 11.08 0.75 -14.05
CA GLY A 57 10.43 1.01 -15.33
C GLY A 57 11.42 1.53 -16.38
N THR A 58 12.22 2.54 -16.02
CA THR A 58 13.22 3.10 -16.93
C THR A 58 14.27 2.07 -17.35
N ILE A 59 14.72 1.19 -16.43
CA ILE A 59 15.64 0.08 -16.80
C ILE A 59 14.98 -0.85 -17.83
N LEU A 60 13.71 -1.22 -17.62
CA LEU A 60 12.97 -2.06 -18.58
C LEU A 60 12.86 -1.39 -19.95
N VAL A 61 12.59 -0.09 -19.99
CA VAL A 61 12.50 0.67 -21.24
C VAL A 61 13.83 0.73 -21.97
N VAL A 62 14.94 0.92 -21.24
CA VAL A 62 16.30 0.90 -21.84
C VAL A 62 16.59 -0.46 -22.45
N ILE A 63 16.29 -1.56 -21.73
CA ILE A 63 16.48 -2.92 -22.26
C ILE A 63 15.61 -3.14 -23.50
N GLY A 64 14.33 -2.79 -23.42
CA GLY A 64 13.39 -2.90 -24.55
C GLY A 64 13.84 -2.07 -25.75
N ALA A 65 14.43 -0.89 -25.52
CA ALA A 65 14.94 -0.04 -26.59
C ALA A 65 16.09 -0.71 -27.35
N VAL A 66 17.04 -1.31 -26.62
CA VAL A 66 18.15 -2.06 -27.24
C VAL A 66 17.61 -3.20 -28.10
N VAL A 67 16.64 -3.96 -27.59
CA VAL A 67 16.03 -5.08 -28.31
C VAL A 67 15.27 -4.61 -29.56
N PHE A 68 14.38 -3.62 -29.43
CA PHE A 68 13.59 -3.13 -30.56
C PHE A 68 14.42 -2.44 -31.65
N ILE A 69 15.50 -1.76 -31.28
CA ILE A 69 16.47 -1.23 -32.25
C ILE A 69 17.14 -2.39 -33.00
N GLY A 70 17.55 -3.44 -32.30
CA GLY A 70 18.12 -4.64 -32.91
C GLY A 70 17.18 -5.34 -33.90
N GLU A 71 15.88 -5.39 -33.58
CA GLU A 71 14.85 -5.97 -34.46
C GLU A 71 14.29 -4.98 -35.50
N SER A 72 14.81 -3.75 -35.57
CA SER A 72 14.30 -2.68 -36.45
C SER A 72 12.81 -2.36 -36.28
N GLN A 73 12.26 -2.59 -35.09
CA GLN A 73 10.86 -2.36 -34.76
C GLN A 73 10.60 -0.91 -34.31
N TRP A 74 10.81 0.04 -35.22
CA TRP A 74 10.72 1.48 -34.93
C TRP A 74 9.36 1.94 -34.40
N LEU A 75 8.27 1.30 -34.86
CA LEU A 75 6.91 1.65 -34.43
C LEU A 75 6.68 1.25 -32.96
N LEU A 76 7.10 0.04 -32.58
CA LEU A 76 7.02 -0.44 -31.20
C LEU A 76 7.95 0.33 -30.27
N LEU A 77 9.16 0.67 -30.74
CA LEU A 77 10.07 1.56 -30.05
C LEU A 77 9.42 2.93 -29.77
N GLY A 78 8.82 3.55 -30.80
CA GLY A 78 8.13 4.82 -30.67
C GLY A 78 6.96 4.76 -29.69
N LEU A 79 6.14 3.72 -29.76
CA LEU A 79 5.04 3.49 -28.83
C LEU A 79 5.52 3.30 -27.39
N MET A 80 6.59 2.53 -27.19
CA MET A 80 7.18 2.32 -25.86
C MET A 80 7.69 3.63 -25.26
N VAL A 81 8.43 4.43 -26.04
CA VAL A 81 8.92 5.75 -25.60
C VAL A 81 7.75 6.69 -25.27
N LEU A 82 6.67 6.66 -26.06
CA LEU A 82 5.47 7.45 -25.79
C LEU A 82 4.83 7.04 -24.45
N ILE A 83 4.67 5.74 -24.22
CA ILE A 83 4.11 5.21 -22.97
C ILE A 83 4.98 5.61 -21.77
N GLU A 84 6.30 5.43 -21.85
CA GLU A 84 7.23 5.83 -20.78
C GLU A 84 7.15 7.34 -20.52
N THR A 85 7.08 8.17 -21.56
CA THR A 85 6.95 9.62 -21.41
C THR A 85 5.66 10.00 -20.67
N VAL A 86 4.54 9.38 -21.04
CA VAL A 86 3.26 9.58 -20.35
C VAL A 86 3.34 9.13 -18.89
N PHE A 87 3.98 7.99 -18.64
CA PHE A 87 4.19 7.46 -17.29
C PHE A 87 4.99 8.42 -16.42
N VAL A 88 6.14 8.91 -16.91
CA VAL A 88 6.99 9.88 -16.21
C VAL A 88 6.25 11.19 -15.93
N LEU A 89 5.46 11.69 -16.90
CA LEU A 89 4.66 12.90 -16.72
C LEU A 89 3.55 12.73 -15.67
N ALA A 90 2.80 11.63 -15.74
CA ALA A 90 1.75 11.31 -14.77
C ALA A 90 2.34 11.16 -13.37
N PHE A 91 3.47 10.46 -13.26
CA PHE A 91 4.20 10.26 -12.03
C PHE A 91 4.72 11.58 -11.44
N SER A 92 5.31 12.44 -12.27
CA SER A 92 5.79 13.77 -11.86
C SER A 92 4.64 14.65 -11.31
N ARG A 93 3.46 14.58 -11.94
CA ARG A 93 2.26 15.27 -11.44
C ARG A 93 1.79 14.71 -10.10
N LEU A 94 1.82 13.40 -9.91
CA LEU A 94 1.43 12.74 -8.67
C LEU A 94 2.36 13.17 -7.52
N VAL A 95 3.67 13.20 -7.76
CA VAL A 95 4.66 13.71 -6.79
C VAL A 95 4.43 15.19 -6.48
N ALA A 96 4.14 16.03 -7.48
CA ALA A 96 3.84 17.44 -7.27
C ALA A 96 2.58 17.64 -6.38
N GLN A 97 1.52 16.87 -6.64
CA GLN A 97 0.31 16.87 -5.82
C GLN A 97 0.57 16.42 -4.39
N ALA A 98 1.39 15.37 -4.21
CA ALA A 98 1.76 14.88 -2.88
C ALA A 98 2.56 15.91 -2.07
N ARG A 99 3.40 16.71 -2.74
CA ARG A 99 4.18 17.78 -2.09
C ARG A 99 3.32 18.97 -1.68
N GLN A 100 2.29 19.31 -2.46
CA GLN A 100 1.44 20.49 -2.22
C GLN A 100 0.37 20.26 -1.13
N ARG A 101 0.15 19.01 -0.71
CA ARG A 101 -0.71 18.65 0.43
C ARG A 101 0.01 18.67 1.78
N ARG A 102 1.29 19.01 1.81
CA ARG A 102 2.15 19.00 2.99
C ARG A 102 2.37 20.41 3.51
#